data_AF-A0A8B9HST8-F1
#
_entry.id   AF-A0A8B9HST8-F1
#
_cell.length_a   1.000
_cell.length_b   1.000
_cell.length_c   1.000
_cell.angle_alpha   90.00
_cell.angle_beta   90.00
_cell.angle_gamma   90.00
#
_symmetry.space_group_name_H-M   'P 1'
#
loop_
_entity.id
_entity.type
_entity.pdbx_description
1 polymer ?
#
loop_
_entity_poly.entity_id
_entity_poly.type
_entity_poly.pdbx_seq_one_letter_code
_entity_poly.pdbx_strand_id
1 'polypeptide(L)'
;VETGQIFNSPSAWATHCKRLVNPAKKSGCGWASVRYRGEKLVQYKTSWLRKYQPSADMSLASEGEDDEMGDDEEEEGKTAVPAEEKNRKNKPEFHDISLVQKRGDRERIPVRYCTLGTRDKYNIRQPTLCSVAVSNINLLTVLRAFPCRTRLADRDAAPAVEEEICQNLFMRGLSLVGWYHSHPRGPALPSLQDIDSQMDHQLRLQGSSNGFQPCLGIICGPYYHGNQGVASTITPFWVVPPPEQRPNDYGIPVAVEVTYVQDNFLTTDVLNEMMLLVEFYRAAPDLVNFSQMWCPDTSILDKIKASLSGHAPKDQAYSQILEHVYNQLRSIQ
;
A
#
# COMPACT_ATOMS: atom_id res chain seq x y z
N VAL A 1 22.93 12.24 -29.35
CA VAL A 1 21.45 12.25 -29.48
C VAL A 1 20.91 12.30 -28.07
N GLU A 2 20.47 13.45 -27.60
CA GLU A 2 19.71 13.54 -26.35
C GLU A 2 18.32 12.97 -26.63
N THR A 3 17.97 11.88 -25.93
CA THR A 3 16.72 11.15 -26.18
C THR A 3 15.48 11.86 -25.60
N GLY A 4 15.66 13.02 -24.94
CA GLY A 4 14.58 13.75 -24.24
C GLY A 4 13.84 12.92 -23.19
N GLN A 5 14.32 11.71 -22.91
CA GLN A 5 13.62 10.69 -22.17
C GLN A 5 13.91 10.90 -20.68
N ILE A 6 12.86 11.19 -19.92
CA ILE A 6 12.93 11.39 -18.48
C ILE A 6 12.79 10.03 -17.80
N PHE A 7 13.72 9.69 -16.93
CA PHE A 7 13.70 8.45 -16.16
C PHE A 7 13.25 8.74 -14.72
N ASN A 8 12.36 7.90 -14.21
CA ASN A 8 11.79 8.04 -12.86
C ASN A 8 12.78 7.71 -11.72
N SER A 9 13.98 7.21 -12.03
CA SER A 9 15.08 7.05 -11.09
C SER A 9 16.42 6.89 -11.81
N PRO A 10 17.56 7.19 -11.15
CA PRO A 10 18.89 6.91 -11.68
C PRO A 10 19.10 5.42 -12.03
N SER A 11 18.47 4.50 -11.30
CA SER A 11 18.55 3.05 -11.56
C SER A 11 17.77 2.62 -12.81
N ALA A 12 16.63 3.28 -13.10
CA ALA A 12 15.89 3.07 -14.34
C ALA A 12 16.71 3.53 -15.56
N TRP A 13 17.40 4.68 -15.43
CA TRP A 13 18.35 5.15 -16.44
C TRP A 13 19.49 4.15 -16.67
N ALA A 14 20.16 3.69 -15.60
CA ALA A 14 21.26 2.73 -15.71
C ALA A 14 20.82 1.39 -16.33
N THR A 15 19.60 0.94 -16.05
CA THR A 15 19.01 -0.27 -16.65
C THR A 15 18.68 -0.06 -18.12
N HIS A 16 18.19 1.12 -18.50
CA HIS A 16 17.96 1.48 -19.89
C HIS A 16 19.27 1.51 -20.68
N CYS A 17 20.32 2.15 -20.16
CA CYS A 17 21.66 2.12 -20.75
C CYS A 17 22.19 0.69 -20.91
N LYS A 18 21.95 -0.20 -19.93
CA LYS A 18 22.33 -1.62 -20.03
C LYS A 18 21.66 -2.31 -21.21
N ARG A 19 20.35 -2.10 -21.40
CA ARG A 19 19.61 -2.70 -22.52
C ARG A 19 20.08 -2.20 -23.88
N LEU A 20 20.56 -0.96 -23.97
CA LEU A 20 21.15 -0.40 -25.18
C LEU A 20 22.53 -0.99 -25.48
N VAL A 21 23.36 -1.18 -24.46
CA VAL A 21 24.75 -1.63 -24.63
C VAL A 21 24.86 -3.16 -24.72
N ASN A 22 24.02 -3.90 -24.01
CA ASN A 22 24.03 -5.36 -24.00
C ASN A 22 22.60 -5.94 -23.95
N PRO A 23 21.90 -5.97 -25.11
CA PRO A 23 20.50 -6.41 -25.19
C PRO A 23 20.32 -7.91 -24.90
N ALA A 24 21.38 -8.73 -25.04
CA ALA A 24 21.33 -10.17 -24.81
C ALA A 24 21.35 -10.54 -23.30
N LYS A 25 22.00 -9.74 -22.44
CA LYS A 25 22.07 -9.99 -20.99
C LYS A 25 20.80 -9.50 -20.27
N LYS A 26 19.87 -10.43 -20.02
CA LYS A 26 18.60 -10.18 -19.34
C LYS A 26 18.72 -9.93 -17.81
N SER A 27 19.77 -10.44 -17.17
CA SER A 27 20.01 -10.31 -15.71
C SER A 27 21.15 -9.32 -15.39
N GLY A 28 21.33 -8.97 -14.11
CA GLY A 28 22.44 -8.14 -13.62
C GLY A 28 22.15 -6.63 -13.44
N CYS A 29 22.94 -5.98 -12.59
CA CYS A 29 22.80 -4.58 -12.21
C CYS A 29 23.38 -3.63 -13.27
N GLY A 30 22.60 -2.64 -13.72
CA GLY A 30 23.03 -1.65 -14.72
C GLY A 30 24.27 -0.84 -14.32
N TRP A 31 24.40 -0.51 -13.02
CA TRP A 31 25.52 0.26 -12.49
C TRP A 31 26.88 -0.45 -12.60
N ALA A 32 26.88 -1.77 -12.40
CA ALA A 32 28.09 -2.58 -12.40
C ALA A 32 28.49 -3.08 -13.80
N SER A 33 27.53 -3.11 -14.73
CA SER A 33 27.69 -3.73 -16.05
C SER A 33 27.92 -2.74 -17.19
N VAL A 34 27.42 -1.50 -17.09
CA VAL A 34 27.56 -0.50 -18.15
C VAL A 34 28.83 0.31 -17.96
N ARG A 35 29.59 0.49 -19.04
CA ARG A 35 30.76 1.35 -19.09
C ARG A 35 30.49 2.58 -19.96
N TYR A 36 30.93 3.74 -19.49
CA TYR A 36 30.94 4.98 -20.24
C TYR A 36 32.38 5.49 -20.29
N ARG A 37 32.90 5.73 -21.50
CA ARG A 37 34.30 6.16 -21.73
C ARG A 37 35.35 5.27 -21.04
N GLY A 38 35.09 3.95 -20.98
CA GLY A 38 35.99 2.95 -20.40
C GLY A 38 35.76 2.64 -18.92
N GLU A 39 35.11 3.54 -18.18
CA GLU A 39 34.84 3.39 -16.73
C GLU A 39 33.41 2.92 -16.45
N LYS A 40 33.21 2.18 -15.35
CA LYS A 40 31.88 1.67 -14.97
C LYS A 40 30.99 2.82 -14.46
N LEU A 41 29.68 2.77 -14.73
CA LEU A 41 28.74 3.80 -14.25
C LEU A 41 28.75 3.96 -12.72
N VAL A 42 29.01 2.88 -11.97
CA VAL A 42 29.17 2.94 -10.50
C VAL A 42 30.32 3.87 -10.07
N GLN A 43 31.40 3.97 -10.84
CA GLN A 43 32.54 4.84 -10.52
C GLN A 43 32.17 6.32 -10.68
N TYR A 44 31.42 6.67 -11.73
CA TYR A 44 30.88 8.02 -11.91
C TYR A 44 29.91 8.39 -10.77
N LYS A 45 29.05 7.45 -10.36
CA LYS A 45 28.14 7.64 -9.23
C LYS A 45 28.90 7.91 -7.93
N THR A 46 29.91 7.09 -7.61
CA THR A 46 30.73 7.26 -6.41
C THR A 46 31.53 8.56 -6.43
N SER A 47 32.12 8.93 -7.57
CA SER A 47 32.85 10.19 -7.72
C SER A 47 31.94 11.41 -7.58
N TRP A 48 30.71 11.34 -8.10
CA TRP A 48 29.71 12.39 -7.92
C TRP A 48 29.29 12.52 -6.44
N LEU A 49 29.00 11.41 -5.75
CA LEU A 49 28.64 11.40 -4.34
C LEU A 49 29.77 11.96 -3.45
N ARG A 50 31.03 11.56 -3.70
CA ARG A 50 32.19 12.11 -2.98
C ARG A 50 32.36 13.62 -3.14
N LYS A 51 31.98 14.16 -4.29
CA LYS A 51 32.10 15.59 -4.58
C LYS A 51 30.99 16.44 -3.95
N TYR A 52 29.80 15.87 -3.75
CA TYR A 52 28.62 16.59 -3.27
C TYR A 52 28.15 16.17 -1.86
N GLN A 53 28.83 15.22 -1.21
CA GLN A 53 28.54 14.75 0.15
C GLN A 53 29.85 14.45 0.93
N PRO A 54 30.58 15.46 1.42
CA PRO A 54 31.95 15.28 1.96
C PRO A 54 32.05 14.53 3.29
N SER A 55 30.94 14.18 3.95
CA SER A 55 30.90 13.62 5.31
C SER A 55 30.30 12.22 5.43
N ALA A 56 30.04 11.52 4.32
CA ALA A 56 29.63 10.12 4.36
C ALA A 56 30.87 9.21 4.41
N ASP A 57 31.48 9.09 5.58
CA ASP A 57 32.44 8.01 5.85
C ASP A 57 31.63 6.73 6.13
N MET A 58 31.52 5.86 5.13
CA MET A 58 30.98 4.51 5.28
C MET A 58 31.80 3.56 4.43
N SER A 59 32.60 2.78 5.15
CA SER A 59 33.38 1.63 4.73
C SER A 59 32.59 0.70 3.80
N LEU A 60 33.00 0.65 2.54
CA LEU A 60 32.79 -0.51 1.67
C LEU A 60 34.12 -1.28 1.63
N ALA A 61 34.34 -2.15 2.62
CA ALA A 61 35.15 -3.34 2.41
C ALA A 61 34.35 -4.22 1.43
N SER A 62 34.86 -4.54 0.24
CA SER A 62 35.79 -5.66 -0.05
C SER A 62 35.24 -6.97 0.53
N GLU A 63 35.09 -8.08 -0.19
CA GLU A 63 35.34 -8.48 -1.56
C GLU A 63 34.53 -9.77 -1.72
N GLY A 64 34.17 -10.07 -2.96
CA GLY A 64 33.58 -11.33 -3.37
C GLY A 64 33.81 -11.44 -4.87
N GLU A 65 35.09 -11.33 -5.24
CA GLU A 65 35.62 -11.92 -6.46
C GLU A 65 35.46 -13.44 -6.32
N ASP A 66 34.96 -14.10 -7.35
CA ASP A 66 35.38 -15.45 -7.75
C ASP A 66 34.90 -15.69 -9.20
N ASP A 67 35.91 -15.64 -10.06
CA ASP A 67 36.17 -16.48 -11.24
C ASP A 67 35.39 -16.32 -12.55
N GLU A 68 36.09 -15.65 -13.48
CA GLU A 68 36.16 -15.98 -14.90
C GLU A 68 36.62 -17.45 -15.11
N MET A 69 35.81 -18.26 -15.79
CA MET A 69 36.17 -19.47 -16.54
C MET A 69 35.13 -19.53 -17.67
N GLY A 70 35.45 -19.26 -18.94
CA GLY A 70 36.33 -20.05 -19.81
C GLY A 70 35.41 -20.58 -20.93
N ASP A 71 35.55 -20.02 -22.13
CA ASP A 71 34.90 -20.50 -23.37
C ASP A 71 35.26 -21.98 -23.60
N ASP A 72 34.32 -22.79 -24.10
CA ASP A 72 34.61 -23.89 -25.04
C ASP A 72 33.30 -24.38 -25.72
N GLU A 73 33.23 -24.05 -27.00
CA GLU A 73 32.76 -24.74 -28.21
C GLU A 73 31.64 -25.81 -28.24
N GLU A 74 30.90 -25.74 -29.36
CA GLU A 74 29.86 -26.62 -29.89
C GLU A 74 30.37 -28.03 -30.28
N GLU A 75 29.48 -29.04 -30.30
CA GLU A 75 29.25 -29.94 -31.45
C GLU A 75 28.13 -30.97 -31.21
N GLU A 76 27.48 -31.35 -32.30
CA GLU A 76 26.29 -32.21 -32.43
C GLU A 76 26.61 -33.72 -32.39
N GLY A 77 25.58 -34.57 -32.24
CA GLY A 77 25.65 -35.94 -32.81
C GLY A 77 24.78 -37.07 -32.21
N LYS A 78 23.56 -37.25 -32.78
CA LYS A 78 22.77 -38.48 -33.08
C LYS A 78 23.13 -39.84 -32.39
N THR A 79 22.19 -40.64 -31.84
CA THR A 79 21.30 -41.65 -32.52
C THR A 79 20.48 -42.42 -31.42
N ALA A 80 19.14 -42.52 -31.46
CA ALA A 80 18.24 -43.56 -32.03
C ALA A 80 17.97 -44.88 -31.20
N VAL A 81 16.83 -44.90 -30.45
CA VAL A 81 15.72 -45.91 -30.22
C VAL A 81 15.96 -47.43 -29.93
N PRO A 82 14.96 -48.28 -29.49
CA PRO A 82 13.61 -48.10 -28.86
C PRO A 82 13.21 -49.11 -27.72
N ALA A 83 11.93 -49.05 -27.29
CA ALA A 83 11.05 -50.05 -26.61
C ALA A 83 10.57 -49.58 -25.20
N GLU A 84 9.31 -49.69 -24.76
CA GLU A 84 8.16 -50.53 -25.13
C GLU A 84 6.86 -49.93 -24.55
N GLU A 85 5.71 -50.29 -25.15
CA GLU A 85 4.34 -49.88 -24.79
C GLU A 85 3.89 -50.34 -23.40
N LYS A 86 2.99 -49.57 -22.74
CA LYS A 86 1.72 -50.14 -22.25
C LYS A 86 0.66 -49.09 -21.92
N ASN A 87 -0.44 -49.30 -22.62
CA ASN A 87 -1.72 -48.61 -22.64
C ASN A 87 -2.56 -48.98 -21.40
N ARG A 88 -3.29 -48.02 -20.80
CA ARG A 88 -4.55 -48.31 -20.09
C ARG A 88 -5.38 -47.03 -19.87
N LYS A 89 -6.31 -46.80 -20.81
CA LYS A 89 -7.56 -46.06 -20.59
C LYS A 89 -8.51 -46.94 -19.76
N ASN A 90 -9.20 -46.35 -18.79
CA ASN A 90 -10.50 -46.83 -18.31
C ASN A 90 -11.33 -45.62 -17.83
N LYS A 91 -12.44 -45.35 -18.52
CA LYS A 91 -13.63 -44.66 -17.99
C LYS A 91 -14.44 -45.67 -17.15
N PRO A 92 -15.31 -45.17 -16.27
CA PRO A 92 -16.71 -45.59 -16.38
C PRO A 92 -17.69 -44.42 -16.31
N GLU A 93 -18.87 -44.66 -16.89
CA GLU A 93 -20.01 -43.75 -17.01
C GLU A 93 -20.98 -43.85 -15.81
N PHE A 94 -21.61 -42.71 -15.53
CA PHE A 94 -22.97 -42.43 -15.04
C PHE A 94 -23.77 -43.48 -14.24
N HIS A 95 -24.26 -43.03 -13.07
CA HIS A 95 -25.71 -43.12 -12.80
C HIS A 95 -26.21 -42.00 -11.87
N ASP A 96 -27.35 -41.47 -12.28
CA ASP A 96 -28.21 -40.45 -11.72
C ASP A 96 -28.67 -40.72 -10.27
N ILE A 97 -28.54 -39.73 -9.38
CA ILE A 97 -29.47 -39.52 -8.26
C ILE A 97 -29.66 -38.00 -8.11
N SER A 98 -30.79 -37.50 -8.63
CA SER A 98 -31.37 -36.24 -8.23
C SER A 98 -31.78 -36.29 -6.76
N LEU A 99 -31.56 -35.21 -6.00
CA LEU A 99 -32.48 -34.65 -5.00
C LEU A 99 -31.88 -33.34 -4.43
N VAL A 100 -32.40 -32.21 -4.93
CA VAL A 100 -32.79 -30.99 -4.18
C VAL A 100 -31.77 -30.46 -3.15
N GLN A 101 -31.10 -29.31 -3.39
CA GLN A 101 -31.64 -28.00 -3.00
C GLN A 101 -30.94 -26.86 -3.76
N LYS A 102 -31.73 -26.08 -4.52
CA LYS A 102 -31.36 -24.74 -5.01
C LYS A 102 -31.01 -23.85 -3.80
N ARG A 103 -29.76 -23.42 -3.70
CA ARG A 103 -29.36 -22.13 -3.09
C ARG A 103 -28.67 -21.39 -4.21
N GLY A 104 -29.41 -20.58 -4.96
CA GLY A 104 -29.73 -19.24 -4.50
C GLY A 104 -28.71 -18.36 -5.19
N ASP A 105 -29.09 -17.92 -6.39
CA ASP A 105 -28.42 -16.90 -7.19
C ASP A 105 -27.80 -15.86 -6.26
N ARG A 106 -26.46 -15.76 -6.21
CA ARG A 106 -25.81 -14.63 -5.54
C ARG A 106 -26.07 -13.42 -6.42
N GLU A 107 -27.27 -12.89 -6.25
CA GLU A 107 -27.74 -11.64 -6.79
C GLU A 107 -26.60 -10.63 -6.59
N ARG A 108 -25.97 -10.25 -7.71
CA ARG A 108 -24.97 -9.19 -7.72
C ARG A 108 -25.69 -7.96 -7.19
N ILE A 109 -25.43 -7.61 -5.94
CA ILE A 109 -26.08 -6.47 -5.29
C ILE A 109 -25.74 -5.24 -6.14
N PRO A 110 -26.73 -4.63 -6.83
CA PRO A 110 -26.48 -3.44 -7.61
C PRO A 110 -26.07 -2.34 -6.64
N VAL A 111 -24.89 -1.77 -6.82
CA VAL A 111 -24.44 -0.60 -6.07
C VAL A 111 -25.44 0.52 -6.37
N ARG A 112 -26.29 0.85 -5.39
CA ARG A 112 -27.32 1.89 -5.55
C ARG A 112 -26.65 3.27 -5.68
N TYR A 113 -26.78 3.85 -6.86
CA TYR A 113 -26.37 5.20 -7.24
C TYR A 113 -27.17 6.29 -6.49
N CYS A 114 -26.96 6.46 -5.18
CA CYS A 114 -27.58 7.56 -4.44
C CYS A 114 -26.81 8.10 -3.21
N THR A 115 -25.59 7.65 -2.92
CA THR A 115 -24.70 8.34 -1.95
C THR A 115 -23.69 9.26 -2.63
N LEU A 116 -24.08 9.82 -3.79
CA LEU A 116 -23.48 11.07 -4.25
C LEU A 116 -23.85 12.14 -3.21
N GLY A 117 -22.99 12.27 -2.19
CA GLY A 117 -22.90 13.49 -1.41
C GLY A 117 -22.87 14.66 -2.39
N THR A 118 -23.50 15.76 -2.00
CA THR A 118 -23.45 17.01 -2.74
C THR A 118 -22.04 17.27 -3.25
N ARG A 119 -21.97 17.86 -4.44
CA ARG A 119 -20.79 18.27 -5.20
C ARG A 119 -19.94 19.32 -4.44
N ASP A 120 -19.76 19.18 -3.14
CA ASP A 120 -18.88 19.96 -2.32
C ASP A 120 -17.46 19.47 -2.63
N LYS A 121 -16.90 20.09 -3.67
CA LYS A 121 -15.53 19.94 -4.19
C LYS A 121 -14.41 20.15 -3.14
N TYR A 122 -14.76 20.31 -1.86
CA TYR A 122 -13.89 20.75 -0.78
C TYR A 122 -13.67 19.73 0.34
N ASN A 123 -14.34 18.56 0.35
CA ASN A 123 -14.33 17.66 1.52
C ASN A 123 -13.78 16.23 1.33
N ILE A 124 -13.16 15.90 0.19
CA ILE A 124 -12.53 14.58 0.00
C ILE A 124 -11.15 14.73 -0.64
N ARG A 125 -10.18 15.29 0.07
CA ARG A 125 -8.76 15.20 -0.32
C ARG A 125 -7.83 15.29 0.88
N GLN A 126 -7.59 14.15 1.54
CA GLN A 126 -6.25 13.75 1.98
C GLN A 126 -6.17 12.22 2.04
N PRO A 127 -5.59 11.55 1.04
CA PRO A 127 -5.15 10.19 1.22
C PRO A 127 -4.02 10.20 2.26
N THR A 128 -4.26 9.53 3.37
CA THR A 128 -3.25 9.25 4.38
C THR A 128 -2.53 7.96 3.96
N LEU A 129 -1.20 7.88 4.03
CA LEU A 129 -0.47 6.70 3.55
C LEU A 129 -0.55 5.55 4.57
N CYS A 130 -1.05 4.39 4.16
CA CYS A 130 -1.00 3.16 4.98
C CYS A 130 0.37 2.51 4.78
N SER A 131 1.00 2.04 5.86
CA SER A 131 2.33 1.45 5.72
C SER A 131 2.50 0.10 6.39
N VAL A 132 2.40 -0.89 5.50
CA VAL A 132 3.29 -2.04 5.32
C VAL A 132 2.86 -3.35 5.94
N ALA A 133 2.88 -4.33 5.06
CA ALA A 133 2.85 -5.74 5.35
C ALA A 133 4.00 -6.50 4.72
N VAL A 134 4.47 -7.53 5.42
CA VAL A 134 5.11 -8.67 4.78
C VAL A 134 4.07 -9.32 3.86
N SER A 135 4.39 -9.45 2.58
CA SER A 135 3.58 -10.20 1.62
C SER A 135 4.19 -11.57 1.43
N ASN A 136 3.43 -12.62 1.77
CA ASN A 136 3.55 -13.92 1.11
C ASN A 136 2.49 -13.96 -0.01
N ILE A 137 2.71 -14.83 -1.01
CA ILE A 137 1.96 -14.89 -2.29
C ILE A 137 0.42 -14.75 -2.24
N ASN A 138 -0.24 -14.95 -1.09
CA ASN A 138 -1.70 -14.81 -0.93
C ASN A 138 -2.16 -14.00 0.30
N LEU A 139 -1.25 -13.38 1.08
CA LEU A 139 -1.61 -12.71 2.33
C LEU A 139 -0.86 -11.38 2.49
N LEU A 140 -1.63 -10.34 2.82
CA LEU A 140 -1.14 -9.00 3.13
C LEU A 140 -1.43 -8.68 4.61
N THR A 141 -0.39 -8.57 5.43
CA THR A 141 -0.47 -8.22 6.86
C THR A 141 -0.17 -6.74 7.16
N VAL A 142 -1.14 -5.84 7.19
CA VAL A 142 -0.85 -4.42 7.51
C VAL A 142 -0.40 -4.24 8.97
N LEU A 143 0.85 -3.81 9.18
CA LEU A 143 1.48 -3.66 10.49
C LEU A 143 1.32 -2.27 11.09
N ARG A 144 1.35 -1.21 10.27
CA ARG A 144 1.29 0.17 10.76
C ARG A 144 0.57 1.10 9.78
N ALA A 145 -0.05 2.14 10.30
CA ALA A 145 -0.55 3.26 9.52
C ALA A 145 0.23 4.50 9.92
N PHE A 146 0.64 5.32 8.94
CA PHE A 146 1.39 6.54 9.19
C PHE A 146 0.49 7.72 8.84
N PRO A 147 0.20 8.61 9.79
CA PRO A 147 -0.60 9.79 9.50
C PRO A 147 0.19 10.78 8.63
N CYS A 148 -0.46 11.28 7.59
CA CYS A 148 0.04 12.36 6.75
C CYS A 148 -0.34 13.68 7.44
N ARG A 149 0.62 14.26 8.18
CA ARG A 149 0.44 15.50 8.93
C ARG A 149 0.41 16.70 7.99
N THR A 150 -0.73 16.88 7.34
CA THR A 150 -0.97 17.97 6.39
C THR A 150 -2.35 18.58 6.65
N ARG A 151 -2.57 19.83 6.24
CA ARG A 151 -3.89 20.50 6.34
C ARG A 151 -4.64 20.38 5.03
N LEU A 152 -5.99 20.35 5.06
CA LEU A 152 -6.82 20.11 3.86
C LEU A 152 -6.51 21.08 2.70
N ALA A 153 -6.05 22.29 3.02
CA ALA A 153 -5.69 23.33 2.05
C ALA A 153 -4.22 23.27 1.57
N ASP A 154 -3.36 22.47 2.20
CA ASP A 154 -1.91 22.50 1.99
C ASP A 154 -1.47 21.45 0.96
N ARG A 155 -1.64 21.80 -0.32
CA ARG A 155 -1.28 20.94 -1.45
C ARG A 155 0.22 20.87 -1.72
N ASP A 156 0.97 21.86 -1.25
CA ASP A 156 2.40 21.98 -1.53
C ASP A 156 3.22 21.16 -0.51
N ALA A 157 2.77 21.06 0.75
CA ALA A 157 3.43 20.26 1.76
C ALA A 157 3.18 18.75 1.61
N ALA A 158 2.05 18.33 1.02
CA ALA A 158 1.66 16.93 0.98
C ALA A 158 2.70 16.00 0.32
N PRO A 159 3.28 16.31 -0.86
CA PRO A 159 4.32 15.46 -1.46
C PRO A 159 5.56 15.30 -0.57
N ALA A 160 5.97 16.35 0.15
CA ALA A 160 7.13 16.30 1.03
C ALA A 160 6.86 15.41 2.26
N VAL A 161 5.65 15.47 2.82
CA VAL A 161 5.24 14.59 3.94
C VAL A 161 5.14 13.13 3.47
N GLU A 162 4.63 12.89 2.26
CA GLU A 162 4.61 11.54 1.66
C GLU A 162 6.02 10.97 1.48
N GLU A 163 6.98 11.79 1.02
CA GLU A 163 8.39 11.39 0.89
C GLU A 163 9.03 11.11 2.25
N GLU A 164 8.78 11.94 3.27
CA GLU A 164 9.22 11.71 4.65
C GLU A 164 8.68 10.37 5.20
N ILE A 165 7.40 10.09 4.97
CA ILE A 165 6.78 8.81 5.36
C ILE A 165 7.50 7.67 4.64
N CYS A 166 7.67 7.75 3.31
CA CYS A 166 8.36 6.72 2.53
C CYS A 166 9.78 6.44 3.03
N GLN A 167 10.54 7.49 3.37
CA GLN A 167 11.88 7.35 3.95
C GLN A 167 11.83 6.67 5.33
N ASN A 168 10.86 7.03 6.18
CA ASN A 168 10.65 6.38 7.48
C ASN A 168 10.31 4.89 7.33
N LEU A 169 9.54 4.52 6.31
CA LEU A 169 9.27 3.11 6.01
C LEU A 169 10.54 2.37 5.64
N PHE A 170 11.31 2.95 4.72
CA PHE A 170 12.57 2.37 4.28
C PHE A 170 13.53 2.14 5.46
N MET A 171 13.69 3.14 6.34
CA MET A 171 14.54 3.02 7.53
C MET A 171 14.06 1.96 8.52
N ARG A 172 12.77 1.62 8.52
CA ARG A 172 12.17 0.59 9.39
C ARG A 172 12.08 -0.79 8.72
N GLY A 173 12.63 -0.94 7.51
CA GLY A 173 12.54 -2.19 6.73
C GLY A 173 11.12 -2.50 6.24
N LEU A 174 10.30 -1.46 6.09
CA LEU A 174 8.90 -1.56 5.73
C LEU A 174 8.66 -1.15 4.26
N SER A 175 7.76 -1.81 3.53
CA SER A 175 7.31 -1.49 2.16
C SER A 175 5.89 -0.91 2.05
N LEU A 176 5.69 0.20 1.34
CA LEU A 176 4.35 0.79 1.11
C LEU A 176 3.39 -0.22 0.44
N VAL A 177 2.20 -0.42 1.03
CA VAL A 177 1.18 -1.39 0.55
C VAL A 177 -0.21 -0.79 0.40
N GLY A 178 -0.39 0.51 0.53
CA GLY A 178 -1.73 1.09 0.43
C GLY A 178 -1.88 2.51 0.92
N TRP A 179 -3.13 2.91 1.10
CA TRP A 179 -3.53 4.22 1.60
C TRP A 179 -4.83 4.10 2.38
N TYR A 180 -5.13 5.09 3.20
CA TYR A 180 -6.39 5.22 3.92
C TYR A 180 -6.88 6.65 3.93
N HIS A 181 -8.18 6.82 4.01
CA HIS A 181 -8.77 8.10 4.37
C HIS A 181 -10.06 7.85 5.17
N SER A 182 -10.73 8.94 5.53
CA SER A 182 -11.99 8.86 6.24
C SER A 182 -13.15 9.45 5.43
N HIS A 183 -14.33 8.86 5.62
CA HIS A 183 -15.62 9.46 5.30
C HIS A 183 -16.30 9.82 6.62
N PRO A 184 -16.04 11.01 7.20
CA PRO A 184 -16.38 11.27 8.59
C PRO A 184 -17.85 11.03 8.93
N ARG A 185 -18.77 11.42 8.05
CA ARG A 185 -20.22 11.29 8.22
C ARG A 185 -20.88 10.32 7.23
N GLY A 186 -20.09 9.67 6.38
CA GLY A 186 -20.56 8.78 5.33
C GLY A 186 -20.27 7.31 5.63
N PRO A 187 -20.92 6.37 4.93
CA PRO A 187 -20.58 4.96 5.07
C PRO A 187 -19.13 4.73 4.64
N ALA A 188 -18.48 3.75 5.26
CA ALA A 188 -17.15 3.28 4.90
C ALA A 188 -17.20 2.43 3.62
N LEU A 189 -17.61 3.07 2.51
CA LEU A 189 -17.72 2.47 1.18
C LEU A 189 -17.00 3.36 0.17
N PRO A 190 -16.33 2.78 -0.85
CA PRO A 190 -15.59 3.56 -1.83
C PRO A 190 -16.51 4.39 -2.71
N SER A 191 -16.18 5.67 -2.86
CA SER A 191 -16.75 6.57 -3.86
C SER A 191 -16.10 6.36 -5.23
N LEU A 192 -16.65 6.98 -6.28
CA LEU A 192 -16.04 6.96 -7.61
C LEU A 192 -14.62 7.56 -7.60
N GLN A 193 -14.41 8.63 -6.82
CA GLN A 193 -13.09 9.24 -6.67
C GLN A 193 -12.10 8.31 -5.97
N ASP A 194 -12.56 7.51 -5.00
CA ASP A 194 -11.74 6.52 -4.31
C ASP A 194 -11.37 5.37 -5.24
N ILE A 195 -12.29 4.97 -6.11
CA ILE A 195 -12.05 3.94 -7.15
C ILE A 195 -10.96 4.41 -8.12
N ASP A 196 -11.07 5.64 -8.62
CA ASP A 196 -10.07 6.23 -9.52
C ASP A 196 -8.71 6.35 -8.81
N SER A 197 -8.69 6.83 -7.57
CA SER A 197 -7.45 6.95 -6.78
C SER A 197 -6.81 5.58 -6.55
N GLN A 198 -7.61 4.58 -6.16
CA GLN A 198 -7.14 3.22 -5.93
C GLN A 198 -6.53 2.60 -7.20
N MET A 199 -7.13 2.83 -8.36
CA MET A 199 -6.56 2.42 -9.65
C MET A 199 -5.18 3.05 -9.90
N ASP A 200 -5.04 4.35 -9.67
CA ASP A 200 -3.77 5.05 -9.81
C ASP A 200 -2.71 4.51 -8.82
N HIS A 201 -3.09 4.25 -7.56
CA HIS A 201 -2.19 3.69 -6.56
C HIS A 201 -1.75 2.25 -6.92
N GLN A 202 -2.67 1.41 -7.40
CA GLN A 202 -2.36 0.05 -7.87
C GLN A 202 -1.36 0.08 -9.04
N LEU A 203 -1.54 0.97 -10.00
CA LEU A 203 -0.62 1.14 -11.13
C LEU A 203 0.76 1.63 -10.68
N ARG A 204 0.82 2.60 -9.74
CA ARG A 204 2.10 3.10 -9.22
C ARG A 204 2.89 2.03 -8.48
N LEU A 205 2.21 1.19 -7.70
CA LEU A 205 2.87 0.15 -6.90
C LEU A 205 3.24 -1.09 -7.73
N GLN A 206 2.56 -1.38 -8.84
CA GLN A 206 2.88 -2.54 -9.71
C GLN A 206 4.31 -2.50 -10.28
N GLY A 207 4.93 -1.31 -10.40
CA GLY A 207 6.34 -1.17 -10.81
C GLY A 207 6.66 -1.69 -12.22
N SER A 208 7.94 -1.90 -12.52
CA SER A 208 8.43 -2.37 -13.84
C SER A 208 8.59 -3.90 -13.94
N SER A 209 8.27 -4.62 -12.86
CA SER A 209 8.27 -6.08 -12.80
C SER A 209 6.84 -6.58 -12.97
N ASN A 210 6.63 -7.64 -13.74
CA ASN A 210 5.34 -8.33 -13.88
C ASN A 210 4.84 -9.00 -12.57
N GLY A 211 5.37 -8.59 -11.40
CA GLY A 211 4.93 -9.04 -10.08
C GLY A 211 3.77 -8.19 -9.59
N PHE A 212 2.78 -8.84 -9.01
CA PHE A 212 1.67 -8.16 -8.33
C PHE A 212 2.18 -7.58 -7.01
N GLN A 213 2.42 -6.28 -6.95
CA GLN A 213 2.64 -5.60 -5.67
C GLN A 213 1.27 -5.20 -5.10
N PRO A 214 0.90 -5.68 -3.91
CA PRO A 214 -0.40 -5.37 -3.34
C PRO A 214 -0.50 -3.89 -2.94
N CYS A 215 -1.59 -3.25 -3.37
CA CYS A 215 -2.06 -1.94 -2.95
C CYS A 215 -3.47 -2.01 -2.36
N LEU A 216 -3.63 -1.77 -1.06
CA LEU A 216 -4.92 -1.78 -0.36
C LEU A 216 -5.43 -0.35 -0.14
N GLY A 217 -6.68 -0.07 -0.52
CA GLY A 217 -7.38 1.14 -0.11
C GLY A 217 -8.18 0.87 1.17
N ILE A 218 -8.17 1.78 2.15
CA ILE A 218 -8.91 1.63 3.40
C ILE A 218 -9.75 2.87 3.67
N ILE A 219 -11.04 2.68 3.97
CA ILE A 219 -11.95 3.78 4.30
C ILE A 219 -12.41 3.63 5.74
N CYS A 220 -12.19 4.67 6.55
CA CYS A 220 -12.74 4.76 7.89
C CYS A 220 -14.00 5.63 7.89
N GLY A 221 -15.12 5.09 8.35
CA GLY A 221 -16.36 5.83 8.61
C GLY A 221 -16.53 6.07 10.11
N PRO A 222 -15.92 7.12 10.70
CA PRO A 222 -15.88 7.26 12.14
C PRO A 222 -17.24 7.68 12.72
N TYR A 223 -17.94 8.67 12.17
CA TYR A 223 -19.16 9.24 12.77
C TYR A 223 -20.44 8.90 12.01
N TYR A 224 -20.42 7.89 11.15
CA TYR A 224 -21.60 7.46 10.43
C TYR A 224 -22.62 6.82 11.37
N HIS A 225 -23.84 7.36 11.41
CA HIS A 225 -24.91 6.88 12.28
C HIS A 225 -25.42 5.47 11.93
N GLY A 226 -25.11 4.97 10.72
CA GLY A 226 -25.42 3.58 10.36
C GLY A 226 -24.43 2.56 10.90
N ASN A 227 -23.38 2.97 11.63
CA ASN A 227 -22.46 2.05 12.29
C ASN A 227 -23.16 1.29 13.43
N GLN A 228 -22.72 0.06 13.68
CA GLN A 228 -23.20 -0.74 14.81
C GLN A 228 -22.49 -0.30 16.09
N GLY A 229 -23.06 0.69 16.78
CA GLY A 229 -22.53 1.22 18.04
C GLY A 229 -21.47 2.30 17.85
N VAL A 230 -20.61 2.45 18.87
CA VAL A 230 -19.59 3.53 18.94
C VAL A 230 -18.34 3.26 18.11
N ALA A 231 -18.14 2.01 17.68
CA ALA A 231 -16.98 1.63 16.90
C ALA A 231 -16.99 2.30 15.51
N SER A 232 -15.85 2.82 15.09
CA SER A 232 -15.66 3.24 13.70
C SER A 232 -15.66 2.04 12.77
N THR A 233 -16.39 2.12 11.65
CA THR A 233 -16.32 1.09 10.61
C THR A 233 -15.08 1.33 9.75
N ILE A 234 -14.25 0.32 9.58
CA ILE A 234 -13.05 0.36 8.74
C ILE A 234 -13.21 -0.67 7.64
N THR A 235 -13.28 -0.21 6.39
CA THR A 235 -13.52 -1.08 5.23
C THR A 235 -12.33 -1.02 4.29
N PRO A 236 -11.58 -2.11 4.14
CA PRO A 236 -10.59 -2.25 3.10
C PRO A 236 -11.25 -2.66 1.77
N PHE A 237 -10.70 -2.14 0.68
CA PHE A 237 -11.16 -2.44 -0.67
C PHE A 237 -9.98 -2.52 -1.64
N TRP A 238 -10.20 -3.27 -2.71
CA TRP A 238 -9.34 -3.35 -3.89
C TRP A 238 -10.18 -2.98 -5.11
N VAL A 239 -9.57 -2.58 -6.23
CA VAL A 239 -10.30 -2.32 -7.47
C VAL A 239 -9.84 -3.25 -8.58
N VAL A 240 -10.78 -4.01 -9.15
CA VAL A 240 -10.55 -4.79 -10.37
C VAL A 240 -10.59 -3.84 -11.56
N PRO A 241 -9.53 -3.76 -12.38
CA PRO A 241 -9.50 -2.89 -13.55
C PRO A 241 -10.63 -3.26 -14.53
N PRO A 242 -11.18 -2.29 -15.27
CA PRO A 242 -12.18 -2.58 -16.28
C PRO A 242 -11.61 -3.54 -17.34
N PRO A 243 -12.44 -4.41 -17.94
CA PRO A 243 -12.00 -5.28 -19.03
C PRO A 243 -11.45 -4.47 -20.21
N GLU A 244 -10.45 -5.00 -20.92
CA GLU A 244 -9.85 -4.33 -22.09
C GLU A 244 -10.87 -3.95 -23.17
N GLN A 245 -11.98 -4.68 -23.27
CA GLN A 245 -13.05 -4.40 -24.25
C GLN A 245 -13.89 -3.15 -23.88
N ARG A 246 -13.83 -2.69 -22.63
CA ARG A 246 -14.58 -1.53 -22.13
C ARG A 246 -13.67 -0.65 -21.26
N PRO A 247 -12.65 0.00 -21.84
CA PRO A 247 -11.65 0.76 -21.08
C PRO A 247 -12.22 2.04 -20.44
N ASN A 248 -13.38 2.51 -20.88
CA ASN A 248 -14.05 3.69 -20.33
C ASN A 248 -14.95 3.36 -19.13
N ASP A 249 -15.11 2.09 -18.77
CA ASP A 249 -15.88 1.70 -17.60
C ASP A 249 -15.06 1.96 -16.32
N TYR A 250 -15.76 2.23 -15.22
CA TYR A 250 -15.12 2.31 -13.92
C TYR A 250 -14.61 0.93 -13.48
N GLY A 251 -13.49 0.94 -12.75
CA GLY A 251 -13.03 -0.23 -12.03
C GLY A 251 -14.08 -0.71 -11.01
N ILE A 252 -14.11 -2.01 -10.75
CA ILE A 252 -15.08 -2.61 -9.84
C ILE A 252 -14.44 -2.74 -8.46
N PRO A 253 -14.96 -2.04 -7.43
CA PRO A 253 -14.46 -2.21 -6.07
C PRO A 253 -14.87 -3.59 -5.55
N VAL A 254 -13.91 -4.29 -4.94
CA VAL A 254 -14.12 -5.58 -4.28
C VAL A 254 -13.76 -5.47 -2.81
N ALA A 255 -14.61 -6.05 -1.97
CA ALA A 255 -14.35 -6.15 -0.54
C ALA A 255 -13.19 -7.12 -0.29
N VAL A 256 -12.35 -6.77 0.69
CA VAL A 256 -11.21 -7.61 1.10
C VAL A 256 -11.56 -8.29 2.41
N GLU A 257 -11.33 -9.60 2.49
CA GLU A 257 -11.47 -10.35 3.73
C GLU A 257 -10.31 -10.02 4.67
N VAL A 258 -10.62 -9.69 5.92
CA VAL A 258 -9.63 -9.26 6.90
C VAL A 258 -9.72 -10.09 8.17
N THR A 259 -8.54 -10.45 8.67
CA THR A 259 -8.37 -11.00 10.01
C THR A 259 -7.67 -9.95 10.87
N TYR A 260 -8.29 -9.60 12.00
CA TYR A 260 -7.72 -8.65 12.94
C TYR A 260 -6.89 -9.39 14.00
N VAL A 261 -5.64 -8.96 14.16
CA VAL A 261 -4.76 -9.41 15.24
C VAL A 261 -4.55 -8.23 16.16
N GLN A 262 -4.94 -8.39 17.42
CA GLN A 262 -4.79 -7.35 18.43
C GLN A 262 -3.43 -7.47 19.10
N ASP A 263 -2.72 -6.35 19.21
CA ASP A 263 -1.45 -6.29 19.94
C ASP A 263 -1.65 -6.47 21.45
N ASN A 264 -0.62 -7.00 22.11
CA ASN A 264 -0.65 -7.24 23.55
C ASN A 264 -0.51 -5.94 24.37
N PHE A 265 0.18 -4.94 23.83
CA PHE A 265 0.44 -3.67 24.48
C PHE A 265 0.59 -2.54 23.44
N LEU A 266 0.42 -1.30 23.87
CA LEU A 266 0.67 -0.12 23.05
C LEU A 266 2.12 0.32 23.23
N THR A 267 2.86 0.52 22.15
CA THR A 267 4.24 1.01 22.24
C THR A 267 4.30 2.51 22.49
N THR A 268 5.36 2.97 23.15
CA THR A 268 5.63 4.41 23.37
C THR A 268 5.70 5.18 22.05
N ASP A 269 6.20 4.56 20.98
CA ASP A 269 6.24 5.19 19.65
C ASP A 269 4.85 5.55 19.16
N VAL A 270 3.87 4.63 19.30
CA VAL A 270 2.50 4.90 18.85
C VAL A 270 1.87 6.01 19.67
N LEU A 271 2.11 6.05 20.98
CA LEU A 271 1.67 7.14 21.83
C LEU A 271 2.29 8.48 21.42
N ASN A 272 3.59 8.51 21.15
CA ASN A 272 4.27 9.72 20.69
C ASN A 272 3.68 10.22 19.37
N GLU A 273 3.40 9.32 18.41
CA GLU A 273 2.74 9.68 17.15
C GLU A 273 1.33 10.26 17.40
N MET A 274 0.54 9.66 18.29
CA MET A 274 -0.76 10.21 18.68
C MET A 274 -0.64 11.63 19.24
N MET A 275 0.32 11.86 20.14
CA MET A 275 0.57 13.17 20.73
C MET A 275 1.04 14.21 19.71
N LEU A 276 1.88 13.80 18.75
CA LEU A 276 2.29 14.66 17.64
C LEU A 276 1.11 15.09 16.76
N LEU A 277 0.13 14.20 16.55
CA LEU A 277 -1.11 14.57 15.83
C LEU A 277 -1.95 15.56 16.62
N VAL A 278 -2.12 15.32 17.92
CA VAL A 278 -2.87 16.24 18.79
C VAL A 278 -2.28 17.64 18.73
N GLU A 279 -0.95 17.77 18.85
CA GLU A 279 -0.29 19.07 18.81
C GLU A 279 -0.35 19.71 17.41
N PHE A 280 -0.11 18.94 16.34
CA PHE A 280 -0.14 19.45 14.97
C PHE A 280 -1.50 20.04 14.58
N TYR A 281 -2.59 19.35 14.93
CA TYR A 281 -3.96 19.76 14.58
C TYR A 281 -4.63 20.65 15.63
N ARG A 282 -3.96 20.96 16.75
CA ARG A 282 -4.53 21.72 17.87
C ARG A 282 -5.16 23.05 17.46
N ALA A 283 -4.51 23.77 16.54
CA ALA A 283 -4.96 25.06 16.04
C ALA A 283 -5.54 24.98 14.61
N ALA A 284 -5.99 23.79 14.18
CA ALA A 284 -6.58 23.62 12.86
C ALA A 284 -7.99 24.27 12.83
N PRO A 285 -8.29 25.15 11.85
CA PRO A 285 -9.58 25.82 11.76
C PRO A 285 -10.74 24.87 11.43
N ASP A 286 -10.40 23.73 10.86
CA ASP A 286 -11.26 22.62 10.44
C ASP A 286 -11.29 21.47 11.47
N LEU A 287 -10.75 21.69 12.67
CA LEU A 287 -10.79 20.71 13.75
C LEU A 287 -12.23 20.35 14.11
N VAL A 288 -12.47 19.07 14.38
CA VAL A 288 -13.78 18.61 14.83
C VAL A 288 -14.14 19.23 16.18
N ASN A 289 -15.37 19.69 16.32
CA ASN A 289 -15.86 20.19 17.60
C ASN A 289 -16.09 18.99 18.56
N PHE A 290 -15.16 18.78 19.48
CA PHE A 290 -15.19 17.70 20.46
C PHE A 290 -16.42 17.74 21.38
N SER A 291 -16.98 18.93 21.63
CA SER A 291 -18.18 19.14 22.45
C SER A 291 -19.48 18.88 21.69
N GLN A 292 -19.42 18.72 20.36
CA GLN A 292 -20.60 18.45 19.55
C GLN A 292 -21.18 17.08 19.91
N MET A 293 -22.51 16.99 20.01
CA MET A 293 -23.20 15.73 20.19
C MET A 293 -23.16 14.90 18.91
N TRP A 294 -22.63 13.69 18.99
CA TRP A 294 -22.70 12.71 17.91
C TRP A 294 -24.05 11.99 17.93
N CYS A 295 -24.51 11.53 19.08
CA CYS A 295 -25.89 11.05 19.30
C CYS A 295 -26.45 11.69 20.59
N PRO A 296 -27.74 11.50 20.94
CA PRO A 296 -28.36 12.19 22.07
C PRO A 296 -27.59 12.11 23.39
N ASP A 297 -26.88 11.01 23.63
CA ASP A 297 -26.20 10.73 24.90
C ASP A 297 -24.66 10.63 24.78
N THR A 298 -24.08 10.96 23.62
CA THR A 298 -22.64 10.78 23.39
C THR A 298 -22.07 11.92 22.56
N SER A 299 -21.09 12.64 23.12
CA SER A 299 -20.32 13.65 22.38
C SER A 299 -19.37 13.01 21.37
N ILE A 300 -18.86 13.79 20.42
CA ILE A 300 -17.81 13.35 19.49
C ILE A 300 -16.59 12.84 20.26
N LEU A 301 -16.20 13.54 21.33
CA LEU A 301 -15.05 13.15 22.15
C LEU A 301 -15.29 11.82 22.90
N ASP A 302 -16.47 11.65 23.50
CA ASP A 302 -16.85 10.41 24.17
C ASP A 302 -16.89 9.23 23.19
N LYS A 303 -17.40 9.48 21.98
CA LYS A 303 -17.40 8.50 20.89
C LYS A 303 -15.98 8.09 20.54
N ILE A 304 -15.05 9.02 20.36
CA ILE A 304 -13.63 8.73 20.06
C ILE A 304 -13.06 7.83 21.14
N LYS A 305 -13.23 8.20 22.42
CA LYS A 305 -12.76 7.41 23.56
C LYS A 305 -13.32 6.00 23.53
N ALA A 306 -14.64 5.86 23.43
CA ALA A 306 -15.31 4.56 23.44
C ALA A 306 -14.91 3.69 22.23
N SER A 307 -14.75 4.30 21.05
CA SER A 307 -14.29 3.61 19.84
C SER A 307 -12.87 3.08 20.00
N LEU A 308 -11.94 3.87 20.57
CA LEU A 308 -10.57 3.45 20.80
C LEU A 308 -10.48 2.38 21.89
N SER A 309 -11.25 2.51 22.98
CA SER A 309 -11.34 1.50 24.02
C SER A 309 -11.80 0.14 23.49
N GLY A 310 -12.67 0.10 22.48
CA GLY A 310 -13.08 -1.15 21.83
C GLY A 310 -11.97 -1.86 21.04
N HIS A 311 -10.90 -1.15 20.68
CA HIS A 311 -9.74 -1.68 19.94
C HIS A 311 -8.47 -1.77 20.80
N ALA A 312 -8.60 -1.47 22.10
CA ALA A 312 -7.56 -1.45 23.11
C ALA A 312 -6.81 -2.78 23.27
N PRO A 313 -5.46 -2.82 23.26
CA PRO A 313 -4.71 -3.91 23.86
C PRO A 313 -5.25 -4.25 25.26
N LYS A 314 -5.18 -5.52 25.65
CA LYS A 314 -5.76 -6.02 26.92
C LYS A 314 -5.02 -5.55 28.18
N ASP A 315 -3.98 -4.73 28.03
CA ASP A 315 -3.15 -4.22 29.13
C ASP A 315 -3.85 -3.08 29.89
N GLN A 316 -3.76 -3.11 31.23
CA GLN A 316 -4.27 -2.06 32.11
C GLN A 316 -3.60 -0.70 31.84
N ALA A 317 -2.33 -0.69 31.38
CA ALA A 317 -1.64 0.56 31.04
C ALA A 317 -2.34 1.32 29.90
N TYR A 318 -3.03 0.62 28.99
CA TYR A 318 -3.72 1.26 27.88
C TYR A 318 -4.85 2.19 28.32
N SER A 319 -5.59 1.83 29.37
CA SER A 319 -6.65 2.69 29.89
C SER A 319 -6.09 4.03 30.36
N GLN A 320 -4.92 4.04 31.00
CA GLN A 320 -4.28 5.27 31.47
C GLN A 320 -3.80 6.13 30.29
N ILE A 321 -3.26 5.48 29.25
CA ILE A 321 -2.83 6.15 28.03
C ILE A 321 -4.02 6.79 27.31
N LEU A 322 -5.13 6.06 27.18
CA LEU A 322 -6.35 6.61 26.59
C LEU A 322 -6.89 7.79 27.38
N GLU A 323 -6.89 7.73 28.70
CA GLU A 323 -7.29 8.87 29.53
C GLU A 323 -6.37 10.06 29.32
N HIS A 324 -5.06 9.84 29.18
CA HIS A 324 -4.11 10.90 28.87
C HIS A 324 -4.45 11.57 27.53
N VAL A 325 -4.59 10.80 26.46
CA VAL A 325 -4.94 11.33 25.12
C VAL A 325 -6.29 12.04 25.15
N TYR A 326 -7.28 11.47 25.84
CA TYR A 326 -8.60 12.08 26.02
C TYR A 326 -8.54 13.45 26.69
N ASN A 327 -7.77 13.57 27.77
CA ASN A 327 -7.61 14.85 28.49
C ASN A 327 -6.91 15.90 27.63
N GLN A 328 -5.94 15.48 26.81
CA GLN A 328 -5.28 16.38 25.87
C GLN A 328 -6.27 16.91 24.84
N LEU A 329 -7.07 16.05 24.20
CA LEU A 329 -8.10 16.46 23.25
C LEU A 329 -9.18 17.35 23.89
N ARG A 330 -9.60 17.04 25.13
CA ARG A 330 -10.56 17.86 25.89
C ARG A 330 -10.05 19.28 26.15
N SER A 331 -8.74 19.45 26.30
CA SER A 331 -8.13 20.77 26.55
C SER A 331 -8.05 21.69 25.32
N ILE A 332 -8.43 21.19 24.14
CA ILE A 332 -8.37 21.94 22.85
C ILE A 332 -9.68 22.72 22.61
N GLN A 333 -10.56 22.80 23.60
CA GLN A 333 -11.86 23.48 23.51
C GLN A 333 -11.77 24.99 23.31
#